data_AF-A0A382S693-F1
#
_entry.id   AF-A0A382S693-F1
#
_cell.length_a   1.000
_cell.length_b   1.000
_cell.length_c   1.000
_cell.angle_alpha   90.00
_cell.angle_beta   90.00
_cell.angle_gamma   90.00
#
_symmetry.space_group_name_H-M   'P 1'
#
loop_
_entity.id
_entity.type
_entity.pdbx_description
1 polymer ?
#
loop_
_entity_poly.entity_id
_entity_poly.type
_entity_poly.pdbx_seq_one_letter_code
_entity_poly.pdbx_strand_id
1 'polypeptide(L)'
;MGRRETWDETVGRYFNFFTEWLEEKNDYKLENGERVELENAVKELKVMPSMRCLMTAGPALEKENVAGYNCAYIKVDSPRSFDEILYVLMNG
;
A
#
# COMPACT_ATOMS: atom_id res chain seq x y z
N MET A 1 -23.99 7.61 -3.67
CA MET A 1 -22.97 8.66 -3.46
C MET A 1 -21.77 8.34 -4.33
N GLY A 2 -21.39 9.22 -5.25
CA GLY A 2 -20.36 8.98 -6.28
C GLY A 2 -19.23 10.00 -6.25
N ARG A 3 -18.79 10.41 -5.04
CA ARG A 3 -17.65 11.33 -4.88
C ARG A 3 -16.36 10.54 -4.65
N ARG A 4 -15.23 11.16 -5.01
CA ARG A 4 -13.89 10.67 -4.65
C ARG A 4 -13.60 10.94 -3.17
N GLU A 5 -12.60 10.24 -2.64
CA GLU A 5 -12.09 10.42 -1.28
C GLU A 5 -11.47 11.82 -1.12
N THR A 6 -11.54 12.37 0.09
CA THR A 6 -10.73 13.51 0.52
C THR A 6 -9.33 13.04 0.94
N TRP A 7 -8.43 14.00 1.17
CA TRP A 7 -7.08 13.70 1.65
C TRP A 7 -7.10 12.97 2.99
N ASP A 8 -7.86 13.48 3.97
CA ASP A 8 -8.00 12.84 5.29
C ASP A 8 -8.57 11.43 5.21
N GLU A 9 -9.56 11.20 4.33
CA GLU A 9 -10.14 9.88 4.10
C GLU A 9 -9.12 8.91 3.50
N THR A 10 -8.32 9.38 2.53
CA THR A 10 -7.28 8.57 1.87
C THR A 10 -6.20 8.15 2.86
N VAL A 11 -5.70 9.10 3.66
CA VAL A 11 -4.68 8.83 4.68
C VAL A 11 -5.24 7.91 5.77
N GLY A 12 -6.47 8.16 6.23
CA GLY A 12 -7.14 7.30 7.22
C GLY A 12 -7.32 5.86 6.72
N ARG A 13 -7.73 5.67 5.45
CA ARG A 13 -7.81 4.34 4.83
C ARG A 13 -6.47 3.63 4.81
N TYR A 14 -5.39 4.33 4.47
CA TYR A 14 -4.05 3.79 4.49
C TYR A 14 -3.64 3.31 5.90
N PHE A 15 -3.82 4.13 6.93
CA PHE A 15 -3.44 3.77 8.30
C PHE A 15 -4.32 2.66 8.89
N ASN A 16 -5.61 2.63 8.58
CA ASN A 16 -6.48 1.52 8.97
C ASN A 16 -5.97 0.19 8.42
N PHE A 17 -5.72 0.13 7.11
CA PHE A 17 -5.24 -1.06 6.44
C PHE A 17 -3.92 -1.56 7.04
N PHE A 18 -2.93 -0.68 7.23
CA PHE A 18 -1.64 -1.10 7.77
C PHE A 18 -1.66 -1.41 9.27
N THR A 19 -2.58 -0.83 10.04
CA THR A 19 -2.75 -1.20 11.46
C THR A 19 -3.19 -2.66 11.57
N GLU A 20 -4.22 -3.05 10.82
CA GLU A 20 -4.73 -4.43 10.79
C GLU A 20 -3.67 -5.38 10.23
N TRP A 21 -3.03 -5.00 9.11
CA TRP A 21 -2.02 -5.82 8.46
C TRP A 21 -0.79 -6.07 9.35
N LEU A 22 -0.31 -5.07 10.10
CA LEU A 22 0.83 -5.22 11.01
C LEU A 22 0.50 -6.13 12.20
N GLU A 23 -0.71 -6.03 12.74
CA GLU A 23 -1.15 -6.90 13.82
C GLU A 23 -1.23 -8.36 13.35
N GLU A 24 -1.84 -8.60 12.18
CA GLU A 24 -2.03 -9.96 11.65
C GLU A 24 -0.75 -10.62 11.11
N LYS A 25 0.14 -9.84 10.46
CA LYS A 25 1.33 -10.40 9.77
C LYS A 25 2.62 -10.25 10.54
N ASN A 26 2.70 -9.32 11.48
CA ASN A 26 3.93 -8.97 12.18
C ASN A 26 3.82 -9.03 13.71
N ASP A 27 2.66 -9.42 14.27
CA ASP A 27 2.38 -9.40 15.71
C ASP A 27 2.72 -8.04 16.34
N TYR A 28 2.53 -6.97 15.55
CA TYR A 28 2.86 -5.61 15.94
C TYR A 28 1.59 -4.77 16.02
N LYS A 29 1.26 -4.31 17.24
CA LYS A 29 0.15 -3.40 17.45
C LYS A 29 0.65 -1.97 17.37
N LEU A 30 0.21 -1.26 16.35
CA LEU A 30 0.48 0.17 16.22
C LEU A 30 -0.27 0.91 17.32
N GLU A 31 0.44 1.37 18.34
CA GLU A 31 -0.17 2.08 19.46
C GLU A 31 -0.82 3.38 18.97
N ASN A 32 -1.92 3.78 19.64
CA ASN A 32 -2.67 4.98 19.26
C ASN A 32 -1.78 6.24 19.23
N GLY A 33 -0.78 6.36 20.11
CA GLY A 33 0.14 7.49 20.12
C GLY A 33 0.99 7.58 18.85
N GLU A 34 1.68 6.49 18.51
CA GLU A 34 2.53 6.41 17.31
C GLU A 34 1.71 6.56 16.03
N ARG A 35 0.54 5.91 15.98
CA ARG A 35 -0.38 6.01 14.84
C ARG A 35 -0.77 7.45 14.58
N VAL A 36 -1.21 8.18 15.61
CA VAL A 36 -1.69 9.56 15.46
C VAL A 36 -0.55 10.49 15.02
N GLU A 37 0.65 10.31 15.56
CA GLU A 37 1.81 11.09 15.14
C GLU A 37 2.14 10.87 13.66
N LEU A 38 2.23 9.61 13.23
CA LEU A 38 2.52 9.26 11.84
C LEU A 38 1.41 9.73 10.89
N GLU A 39 0.14 9.54 11.28
CA GLU A 39 -1.01 9.95 10.48
C GLU A 39 -1.05 11.47 10.30
N ASN A 40 -0.75 12.24 11.35
CA ASN A 40 -0.67 13.70 11.27
C ASN A 40 0.53 14.15 10.43
N ALA A 41 1.68 13.50 10.54
CA ALA A 41 2.84 13.83 9.71
C ALA A 41 2.55 13.66 8.20
N VAL A 42 1.79 12.63 7.84
CA VAL A 42 1.34 12.43 6.45
C VAL A 42 0.27 13.46 6.07
N LYS A 43 -0.73 13.70 6.93
CA LYS A 43 -1.78 14.71 6.67
C LYS A 43 -1.22 16.11 6.44
N GLU A 44 -0.22 16.49 7.22
CA GLU A 44 0.49 17.77 7.11
C GLU A 44 1.54 17.81 5.99
N LEU A 45 1.62 16.75 5.16
CA LEU A 45 2.53 16.63 4.01
C LEU A 45 4.01 16.72 4.38
N LYS A 46 4.38 16.37 5.63
CA LYS A 46 5.77 16.31 6.08
C LYS A 46 6.49 15.07 5.57
N VAL A 47 5.74 13.97 5.42
CA VAL A 47 6.23 12.67 4.94
C VAL A 47 5.21 12.07 3.99
N MET A 48 5.69 11.46 2.90
CA MET A 48 4.84 10.76 1.94
C MET A 48 5.17 9.26 1.97
N PRO A 49 4.19 8.37 2.26
CA PRO A 49 4.40 6.93 2.14
C PRO A 49 4.49 6.50 0.66
N SER A 50 4.64 5.20 0.42
CA SER A 50 4.53 4.65 -0.94
C SER A 50 3.23 5.12 -1.60
N MET A 51 3.36 5.86 -2.70
CA MET A 51 2.21 6.36 -3.47
C MET A 51 1.32 5.22 -3.96
N ARG A 52 1.93 4.07 -4.31
CA ARG A 52 1.22 2.85 -4.67
C ARG A 52 0.35 2.38 -3.53
N CYS A 53 0.92 2.20 -2.34
CA CYS A 53 0.15 1.75 -1.18
C CYS A 53 -0.92 2.78 -0.76
N LEU A 54 -0.65 4.08 -0.92
CA LEU A 54 -1.67 5.11 -0.62
C LEU A 54 -2.89 4.98 -1.57
N MET A 55 -2.64 4.66 -2.83
CA MET A 55 -3.68 4.41 -3.82
C MET A 55 -4.40 3.07 -3.59
N THR A 56 -3.69 2.00 -3.24
CA THR A 56 -4.22 0.63 -3.28
C THR A 56 -4.59 0.03 -1.92
N ALA A 57 -4.18 0.64 -0.80
CA ALA A 57 -4.47 0.16 0.56
C ALA A 57 -5.98 -0.08 0.76
N GLY A 58 -6.33 -1.28 1.22
CA GLY A 58 -7.70 -1.78 1.26
C GLY A 58 -7.85 -3.07 0.43
N PRO A 59 -9.06 -3.38 -0.08
CA PRO A 59 -9.34 -4.67 -0.70
C PRO A 59 -8.47 -5.02 -1.91
N ALA A 60 -7.95 -4.02 -2.62
CA ALA A 60 -7.07 -4.25 -3.77
C ALA A 60 -5.70 -4.79 -3.33
N LEU A 61 -5.07 -4.14 -2.34
CA LEU A 61 -3.78 -4.57 -1.79
C LEU A 61 -3.90 -5.85 -0.95
N GLU A 62 -5.04 -6.07 -0.29
CA GLU A 62 -5.32 -7.32 0.43
C GLU A 62 -5.36 -8.52 -0.52
N LYS A 63 -5.97 -8.34 -1.70
CA LYS A 63 -6.11 -9.39 -2.71
C LYS A 63 -4.81 -9.70 -3.43
N GLU A 64 -4.00 -8.69 -3.73
CA GLU A 64 -2.77 -8.82 -4.50
C GLU A 64 -1.65 -7.95 -3.94
N ASN A 65 -0.63 -8.58 -3.35
CA ASN A 65 0.49 -7.90 -2.71
C ASN A 65 1.37 -7.13 -3.71
N VAL A 66 1.46 -7.57 -4.96
CA VAL A 66 2.19 -6.87 -6.04
C VAL A 66 1.65 -5.45 -6.23
N ALA A 67 0.36 -5.19 -5.93
CA ALA A 67 -0.23 -3.86 -6.03
C ALA A 67 0.44 -2.80 -5.14
N GLY A 68 1.19 -3.22 -4.11
CA GLY A 68 1.95 -2.34 -3.21
C GLY A 68 3.36 -1.99 -3.70
N TYR A 69 3.85 -2.66 -4.75
CA TYR A 69 5.18 -2.46 -5.31
C TYR A 69 5.07 -1.74 -6.65
N ASN A 70 5.98 -0.80 -6.91
CA ASN A 70 5.97 0.00 -8.15
C ASN A 70 7.04 -0.42 -9.17
N CYS A 71 8.13 -1.02 -8.69
CA CYS A 71 9.29 -1.32 -9.52
C CYS A 71 9.76 -2.74 -9.21
N ALA A 72 10.12 -3.48 -10.25
CA ALA A 72 10.58 -4.86 -10.15
C ALA A 72 11.76 -5.10 -11.09
N TYR A 73 12.56 -6.12 -10.76
CA TYR A 73 13.65 -6.61 -11.60
C TYR A 73 13.47 -8.12 -11.77
N ILE A 74 13.55 -8.58 -13.03
CA ILE A 74 13.46 -10.01 -13.38
C ILE A 74 14.59 -10.32 -14.36
N LYS A 75 15.35 -11.37 -14.06
CA LYS A 75 16.37 -11.92 -14.98
C LYS A 75 15.66 -12.79 -16.02
N VAL A 76 15.95 -12.56 -17.30
CA VAL A 76 15.38 -13.34 -18.40
C VAL A 76 16.31 -14.52 -18.71
N ASP A 77 15.99 -15.69 -18.17
CA ASP A 77 16.73 -16.94 -18.42
C ASP A 77 15.85 -18.12 -18.89
N SER A 78 14.54 -17.91 -18.94
CA SER A 78 13.58 -18.84 -19.54
C SER A 78 12.43 -18.10 -20.23
N PRO A 79 11.69 -18.74 -21.15
CA PRO A 79 10.49 -18.14 -21.73
C PRO A 79 9.42 -17.77 -20.69
N ARG A 80 9.40 -18.45 -19.54
CA ARG A 80 8.51 -18.13 -18.42
C ARG A 80 8.77 -16.74 -17.84
N SER A 81 10.00 -16.24 -17.89
CA SER A 81 10.28 -14.87 -17.41
C SER A 81 9.38 -13.80 -18.07
N PHE A 82 8.91 -14.03 -19.29
CA PHE A 82 8.00 -13.11 -19.97
C PHE A 82 6.57 -13.11 -19.41
N ASP A 83 6.06 -14.25 -18.94
CA ASP A 83 4.72 -14.30 -18.34
C ASP A 83 4.71 -13.64 -16.94
N GLU A 84 5.77 -13.81 -16.17
CA GLU A 84 5.98 -13.14 -14.88
C GLU A 84 6.14 -11.62 -15.05
N ILE A 85 6.94 -11.17 -16.04
CA ILE A 85 7.07 -9.74 -16.37
C ILE A 85 5.71 -9.17 -16.76
N LEU A 86 4.94 -9.87 -17.61
CA LEU A 86 3.61 -9.43 -18.02
C LEU A 86 2.68 -9.32 -16.81
N TYR A 87 2.69 -10.30 -15.89
CA TYR A 87 1.88 -10.27 -14.68
C TYR A 87 2.18 -9.05 -13.81
N VAL A 88 3.46 -8.77 -13.56
CA VAL A 88 3.89 -7.61 -12.77
C VAL A 88 3.47 -6.30 -13.46
N LEU A 89 3.69 -6.16 -14.77
CA LEU A 89 3.31 -4.97 -15.53
C LEU A 89 1.79 -4.71 -15.50
N MET A 90 0.98 -5.77 -15.44
CA MET A 90 -0.49 -5.65 -15.35
C MET A 90 -0.98 -5.19 -13.96
N ASN A 91 -0.13 -5.24 -12.94
CA ASN A 91 -0.43 -4.71 -11.60
C ASN A 91 -0.13 -3.19 -11.48
N GLY A 92 0.50 -2.60 -12.49
CA GLY A 92 0.89 -1.18 -12.55
C GLY A 92 2.06 -0.86 -11.66
#